data_AF-A0A1Q5UIA4-F1
#
_entry.id   AF-A0A1Q5UIA4-F1
#
_cell.length_a   1.000
_cell.length_b   1.000
_cell.length_c   1.000
_cell.angle_alpha   90.00
_cell.angle_beta   90.00
_cell.angle_gamma   90.00
#
_symmetry.space_group_name_H-M   'P 1'
#
loop_
_entity.id
_entity.type
_entity.pdbx_description
1 polymer ?
#
loop_
_entity_poly.entity_id
_entity_poly.type
_entity_poly.pdbx_seq_one_letter_code
_entity_poly.pdbx_strand_id
1 'polypeptide(L)'
;MQELSSTLVAYPGNLFGCFSSNRLTKDICGGYLWRLEFPQTHRQVDPEDKKNQFGGDARLVVLVSLSEKSLYSIMGSVHISSHEARLACRQNQLTNTSGLAPGYLQANLLILPAQHATDFHDLCLRNPVSCPLLGKTMTPGDPITVQPAGCIQSPDFDIRTDFPQYRIYLKGKYLESRKDLLDVWTSSHVGFLIGCSFSFEDALTAAGLQPRHQRTGTIVAMYRSNIPLLPAGIFTGGHCVVSMRPYRPEEVERVREVTRPYLSTHGEPVAWGWEGAKQLGITEINKPDFGEPQVFEKGEVPVFWACGVTPQMAVEAAGDRIKGLVFSHEPGHMLVTDWTAANLDKLRPGII
;
A
#
# COMPACT_ATOMS: atom_id res chain seq x y z
N MET A 1 41.96 -16.00 20.87
CA MET A 1 40.84 -15.21 21.43
C MET A 1 41.43 -13.92 21.96
N GLN A 2 41.30 -12.84 21.18
CA GLN A 2 41.59 -11.48 21.61
C GLN A 2 40.60 -10.59 20.85
N GLU A 3 39.67 -9.99 21.58
CA GLU A 3 38.73 -8.99 21.06
C GLU A 3 39.50 -7.70 20.78
N LEU A 4 39.37 -7.19 19.55
CA LEU A 4 39.70 -5.80 19.24
C LEU A 4 38.39 -5.07 18.98
N SER A 5 37.98 -4.30 19.99
CA SER A 5 36.98 -3.25 19.89
C SER A 5 37.53 -2.13 19.01
N SER A 6 36.87 -1.84 17.89
CA SER A 6 37.10 -0.63 17.12
C SER A 6 35.77 0.05 16.80
N THR A 7 35.48 1.11 17.54
CA THR A 7 34.40 2.07 17.34
C THR A 7 34.59 2.78 15.99
N LEU A 8 33.62 2.68 15.07
CA LEU A 8 33.62 3.46 13.83
C LEU A 8 32.71 4.69 13.99
N VAL A 9 33.34 5.86 13.97
CA VAL A 9 32.69 7.17 13.85
C VAL A 9 32.38 7.41 12.37
N ALA A 10 31.10 7.58 12.02
CA ALA A 10 30.68 7.91 10.66
C ALA A 10 30.54 9.44 10.50
N TYR A 11 31.28 10.02 9.54
CA TYR A 11 31.05 11.38 9.03
C TYR A 11 30.10 11.32 7.81
N PRO A 12 29.22 12.32 7.62
CA PRO A 12 28.25 12.31 6.53
C PRO A 12 28.88 12.84 5.24
N GLY A 13 28.88 12.03 4.17
CA GLY A 13 29.34 12.43 2.85
C GLY A 13 28.84 11.49 1.76
N ASN A 14 28.05 12.04 0.83
CA ASN A 14 27.46 11.39 -0.34
C ASN A 14 28.44 10.53 -1.13
N LEU A 15 28.12 9.26 -1.37
CA LEU A 15 28.67 8.45 -2.47
C LEU A 15 27.58 7.48 -2.97
N PHE A 16 26.93 7.87 -4.06
CA PHE A 16 26.06 6.98 -4.86
C PHE A 16 26.95 6.02 -5.68
N GLY A 17 26.71 4.72 -5.56
CA GLY A 17 27.34 3.68 -6.38
C GLY A 17 26.38 2.51 -6.58
N CYS A 18 26.12 2.17 -7.85
CA CYS A 18 25.20 1.11 -8.27
C CYS A 18 25.83 -0.28 -8.01
N PHE A 19 25.15 -1.18 -7.29
CA PHE A 19 25.61 -2.56 -7.05
C PHE A 19 25.00 -3.53 -8.05
N SER A 20 25.82 -4.38 -8.67
CA SER A 20 25.37 -5.42 -9.62
C SER A 20 25.49 -6.83 -9.01
N SER A 21 24.40 -7.62 -9.17
CA SER A 21 24.12 -9.03 -8.87
C SER A 21 24.96 -9.80 -7.84
N ASN A 22 24.30 -10.38 -6.83
CA ASN A 22 24.89 -11.38 -5.93
C ASN A 22 24.20 -12.75 -6.06
N ARG A 23 25.01 -13.79 -6.25
CA ARG A 23 24.64 -15.21 -6.31
C ARG A 23 24.61 -15.77 -4.87
N LEU A 24 23.50 -16.38 -4.46
CA LEU A 24 23.36 -17.00 -3.13
C LEU A 24 24.19 -18.29 -3.01
N THR A 25 24.97 -18.43 -1.95
CA THR A 25 25.42 -19.73 -1.45
C THR A 25 25.17 -19.82 0.06
N LYS A 26 24.49 -20.89 0.49
CA LYS A 26 24.20 -21.21 1.90
C LYS A 26 25.46 -21.73 2.59
N ASP A 27 25.75 -21.23 3.79
CA ASP A 27 26.79 -21.81 4.65
C ASP A 27 26.22 -22.86 5.61
N ILE A 28 27.10 -23.69 6.15
CA ILE A 28 26.80 -24.92 6.92
C ILE A 28 26.02 -24.65 8.23
N CYS A 29 25.94 -23.39 8.69
CA CYS A 29 25.19 -22.97 9.89
C CYS A 29 23.93 -22.12 9.61
N GLY A 30 23.46 -22.02 8.36
CA GLY A 30 22.16 -21.41 8.04
C GLY A 30 22.12 -19.88 7.99
N GLY A 31 23.26 -19.18 8.04
CA GLY A 31 23.35 -17.74 7.77
C GLY A 31 23.53 -17.43 6.27
N TYR A 32 22.99 -16.29 5.82
CA TYR A 32 23.22 -15.78 4.47
C TYR A 32 24.55 -15.01 4.43
N LEU A 33 25.49 -15.44 3.58
CA LEU A 33 26.74 -14.75 3.31
C LEU A 33 26.57 -13.81 2.12
N TRP A 34 26.80 -12.51 2.33
CA TRP A 34 26.86 -11.53 1.25
C TRP A 34 28.31 -11.16 0.96
N ARG A 35 28.70 -11.29 -0.31
CA ARG A 35 29.98 -10.76 -0.81
C ARG A 35 29.73 -9.33 -1.29
N LEU A 36 30.29 -8.33 -0.61
CA LEU A 36 30.32 -6.96 -1.11
C LEU A 36 31.68 -6.75 -1.76
N GLU A 37 31.70 -6.57 -3.08
CA GLU A 37 32.90 -6.16 -3.82
C GLU A 37 32.87 -4.64 -3.98
N PHE A 38 33.84 -3.94 -3.41
CA PHE A 38 34.00 -2.51 -3.59
C PHE A 38 34.74 -2.23 -4.92
N PRO A 39 34.29 -1.28 -5.75
CA PRO A 39 35.08 -0.85 -6.91
C PRO A 39 36.40 -0.24 -6.44
N GLN A 40 37.49 -0.57 -7.13
CA GLN A 40 38.80 0.06 -6.87
C GLN A 40 38.67 1.58 -7.09
N THR A 41 38.79 2.36 -6.03
CA THR A 41 39.00 3.80 -6.16
C THR A 41 40.47 4.03 -6.46
N HIS A 42 40.79 4.47 -7.68
CA HIS A 42 42.11 5.03 -7.98
C HIS A 42 42.27 6.32 -7.17
N ARG A 43 42.92 6.24 -6.00
CA ARG A 43 43.53 7.42 -5.38
C ARG A 43 44.83 7.72 -6.12
N GLN A 44 44.94 8.94 -6.67
CA GLN A 44 46.24 9.55 -6.95
C GLN A 44 47.03 9.61 -5.63
N VAL A 45 48.21 9.00 -5.62
CA VAL A 45 49.15 9.03 -4.50
C VAL A 45 50.06 10.25 -4.69
N ASP A 46 50.06 11.15 -3.71
CA ASP A 46 50.99 12.28 -3.61
C ASP A 46 52.42 11.75 -3.30
N PRO A 47 53.52 12.26 -3.88
CA PRO A 47 54.80 11.54 -3.92
C PRO A 47 55.64 11.44 -2.64
N GLU A 48 55.21 11.93 -1.47
CA GLU A 48 56.12 12.09 -0.32
C GLU A 48 56.01 11.09 0.84
N ASP A 49 55.15 10.06 0.79
CA ASP A 49 55.07 9.10 1.89
C ASP A 49 55.85 7.79 1.62
N LYS A 50 57.18 7.88 1.70
CA LYS A 50 58.07 6.72 1.76
C LYS A 50 58.13 6.18 3.19
N LYS A 51 57.19 5.30 3.58
CA LYS A 51 57.40 4.23 4.58
C LYS A 51 56.15 3.36 4.75
N ASN A 52 56.19 2.20 4.08
CA ASN A 52 55.49 0.93 4.37
C ASN A 52 55.01 0.29 3.06
N GLN A 53 55.95 -0.29 2.33
CA GLN A 53 55.65 -1.30 1.34
C GLN A 53 55.24 -2.58 2.07
N PHE A 54 53.94 -2.88 2.08
CA PHE A 54 53.45 -4.24 2.19
C PHE A 54 52.78 -4.59 0.86
N GLY A 55 53.51 -5.32 0.02
CA GLY A 55 52.96 -5.95 -1.17
C GLY A 55 52.07 -7.13 -0.77
N GLY A 56 50.83 -7.10 -1.21
CA GLY A 56 49.87 -8.18 -1.03
C GLY A 56 48.45 -7.68 -1.32
N ASP A 57 47.77 -8.32 -2.27
CA ASP A 57 46.35 -8.09 -2.58
C ASP A 57 45.47 -8.39 -1.35
N ALA A 58 45.32 -7.41 -0.47
CA ALA A 58 44.42 -7.50 0.67
C ALA A 58 43.00 -7.12 0.22
N ARG A 59 42.20 -8.13 -0.15
CA ARG A 59 40.75 -7.96 -0.26
C ARG A 59 40.16 -7.84 1.15
N LEU A 60 39.71 -6.64 1.52
CA LEU A 60 38.98 -6.43 2.76
C LEU A 60 37.59 -7.07 2.64
N VAL A 61 37.42 -8.28 3.16
CA VAL A 61 36.11 -8.94 3.29
C VAL A 61 35.56 -8.57 4.66
N VAL A 62 34.63 -7.61 4.70
CA VAL A 62 33.91 -7.28 5.93
C VAL A 62 32.73 -8.24 6.06
N LEU A 63 32.85 -9.22 6.96
CA LEU A 63 31.74 -10.09 7.34
C LEU A 63 30.88 -9.36 8.39
N VAL A 64 29.75 -8.81 7.96
CA VAL A 64 28.77 -8.22 8.89
C VAL A 64 27.68 -9.26 9.16
N SER A 65 27.61 -9.76 10.39
CA SER A 65 26.45 -10.50 10.88
C SER A 65 25.36 -9.49 11.26
N LEU A 66 24.37 -9.31 10.40
CA LEU A 66 23.20 -8.50 10.69
C LEU A 66 22.02 -9.41 11.05
N SER A 67 21.36 -9.11 12.17
CA SER A 67 20.04 -9.68 12.43
C SER A 67 19.04 -9.19 11.35
N GLU A 68 18.05 -10.01 11.00
CA GLU A 68 17.02 -9.64 9.99
C GLU A 68 16.41 -8.25 10.25
N LYS A 69 16.21 -7.89 11.52
CA LYS A 69 15.67 -6.58 11.93
C LYS A 69 16.58 -5.40 11.59
N SER A 70 17.90 -5.58 11.57
CA SER A 70 18.85 -4.50 11.24
C SER A 70 18.99 -4.27 9.74
N LEU A 71 18.68 -5.27 8.91
CA LEU A 71 18.67 -5.13 7.44
C LEU A 71 17.55 -4.19 6.97
N TYR A 72 16.36 -4.29 7.57
CA TYR A 72 15.23 -3.41 7.26
C TYR A 72 15.48 -1.92 7.58
N SER A 73 16.35 -1.62 8.54
CA SER A 73 16.66 -0.24 8.93
C SER A 73 17.76 0.41 8.08
N ILE A 74 18.55 -0.37 7.34
CA ILE A 74 19.70 0.12 6.55
C ILE A 74 19.38 0.14 5.04
N MET A 75 18.36 -0.59 4.60
CA MET A 75 17.87 -0.57 3.23
C MET A 75 16.85 0.57 3.05
N GLY A 76 17.30 1.70 2.48
CA GLY A 76 16.37 2.67 1.88
C GLY A 76 15.41 1.94 0.92
N SER A 77 14.13 2.33 0.96
CA SER A 77 13.01 1.86 0.12
C SER A 77 13.39 0.77 -0.89
N VAL A 78 13.12 -0.50 -0.55
CA VAL A 78 13.39 -1.62 -1.45
C VAL A 78 12.54 -1.44 -2.71
N HIS A 79 13.18 -1.06 -3.81
CA HIS A 79 12.56 -0.96 -5.14
C HIS A 79 12.34 -2.37 -5.70
N ILE A 80 11.30 -3.07 -5.22
CA ILE A 80 10.81 -4.30 -5.83
C ILE A 80 9.78 -3.98 -6.92
N SER A 81 9.73 -4.81 -7.96
CA SER A 81 8.65 -4.76 -8.95
C SER A 81 7.30 -5.15 -8.33
N SER A 82 6.20 -4.80 -9.01
CA SER A 82 4.85 -5.22 -8.62
C SER A 82 4.71 -6.75 -8.53
N HIS A 83 5.34 -7.49 -9.44
CA HIS A 83 5.33 -8.95 -9.44
C HIS A 83 6.09 -9.53 -8.24
N GLU A 84 7.29 -9.02 -7.95
CA GLU A 84 8.06 -9.45 -6.77
C GLU A 84 7.33 -9.16 -5.46
N ALA A 85 6.62 -8.03 -5.37
CA ALA A 85 5.77 -7.72 -4.21
C ALA A 85 4.69 -8.78 -4.01
N ARG A 86 3.98 -9.17 -5.08
CA ARG A 86 2.95 -10.24 -5.02
C ARG A 86 3.53 -11.60 -4.65
N LEU A 87 4.71 -11.94 -5.16
CA LEU A 87 5.41 -13.17 -4.76
C LEU A 87 5.80 -13.17 -3.28
N ALA A 88 6.25 -12.03 -2.76
CA ALA A 88 6.56 -11.87 -1.35
C ALA A 88 5.31 -11.95 -0.46
N CYS A 89 4.16 -11.41 -0.92
CA CYS A 89 2.85 -11.65 -0.27
C CYS A 89 2.54 -13.14 -0.19
N ARG A 90 2.61 -13.85 -1.32
CA ARG A 90 2.32 -15.29 -1.43
C ARG A 90 3.21 -16.15 -0.52
N GLN A 91 4.45 -15.72 -0.31
CA GLN A 91 5.41 -16.36 0.59
C GLN A 91 5.26 -15.91 2.05
N ASN A 92 4.28 -15.06 2.36
CA ASN A 92 4.02 -14.51 3.69
C ASN A 92 5.19 -13.72 4.29
N GLN A 93 5.97 -13.06 3.44
CA GLN A 93 7.17 -12.30 3.84
C GLN A 93 6.90 -10.81 4.13
N LEU A 94 5.72 -10.32 3.75
CA LEU A 94 5.33 -8.92 3.94
C LEU A 94 4.35 -8.79 5.11
N THR A 95 4.51 -7.72 5.89
CA THR A 95 3.62 -7.37 7.02
C THR A 95 2.82 -6.09 6.77
N ASN A 96 3.07 -5.40 5.67
CA ASN A 96 2.26 -4.33 5.09
C ASN A 96 2.73 -4.08 3.65
N THR A 97 2.00 -3.26 2.90
CA THR A 97 2.37 -2.86 1.53
C THR A 97 2.72 -1.39 1.37
N SER A 98 2.75 -0.61 2.46
CA SER A 98 3.01 0.83 2.36
C SER A 98 4.43 1.10 1.84
N GLY A 99 4.55 1.96 0.83
CA GLY A 99 5.84 2.30 0.22
C GLY A 99 6.52 1.19 -0.60
N LEU A 100 5.89 0.02 -0.75
CA LEU A 100 6.38 -1.04 -1.64
C LEU A 100 6.04 -0.74 -3.10
N ALA A 101 6.96 -1.09 -4.00
CA ALA A 101 6.81 -0.92 -5.45
C ALA A 101 6.33 0.49 -5.85
N PRO A 102 7.13 1.54 -5.55
CA PRO A 102 6.74 2.92 -5.80
C PRO A 102 6.40 3.15 -7.28
N GLY A 103 5.33 3.92 -7.52
CA GLY A 103 4.82 4.20 -8.87
C GLY A 103 3.76 3.22 -9.37
N TYR A 104 3.62 2.05 -8.75
CA TYR A 104 2.52 1.13 -9.00
C TYR A 104 1.30 1.46 -8.13
N LEU A 105 0.11 1.31 -8.70
CA LEU A 105 -1.14 1.50 -7.97
C LEU A 105 -1.36 0.31 -7.04
N GLN A 106 -1.84 0.62 -5.83
CA GLN A 106 -2.30 -0.39 -4.89
C GLN A 106 -3.83 -0.47 -4.91
N ALA A 107 -4.35 -1.69 -4.75
CA ALA A 107 -5.77 -1.96 -4.76
C ALA A 107 -6.25 -2.57 -3.44
N ASN A 108 -7.36 -2.04 -2.95
CA ASN A 108 -8.19 -2.66 -1.93
C ASN A 108 -8.92 -3.87 -2.52
N LEU A 109 -9.33 -4.80 -1.66
CA LEU A 109 -10.02 -6.03 -2.04
C LEU A 109 -11.40 -6.14 -1.41
N LEU A 110 -12.37 -6.58 -2.22
CA LEU A 110 -13.60 -7.20 -1.75
C LEU A 110 -13.90 -8.46 -2.56
N ILE A 111 -14.18 -9.57 -1.89
CA ILE A 111 -14.61 -10.82 -2.52
C ILE A 111 -15.94 -11.23 -1.91
N LEU A 112 -16.91 -11.55 -2.75
CA LEU A 112 -18.24 -11.99 -2.29
C LEU A 112 -18.82 -13.08 -3.20
N PRO A 113 -19.86 -13.81 -2.75
CA PRO A 113 -20.53 -14.81 -3.55
C PRO A 113 -21.21 -14.21 -4.79
N ALA A 114 -21.18 -14.92 -5.91
CA ALA A 114 -21.52 -14.44 -7.24
C ALA A 114 -22.95 -13.91 -7.35
N GLN A 115 -23.86 -14.48 -6.57
CA GLN A 115 -25.24 -14.03 -6.50
C GLN A 115 -25.41 -12.57 -6.03
N HIS A 116 -24.40 -12.00 -5.35
CA HIS A 116 -24.39 -10.59 -4.92
C HIS A 116 -23.40 -9.74 -5.71
N ALA A 117 -22.68 -10.33 -6.68
CA ALA A 117 -21.60 -9.67 -7.41
C ALA A 117 -22.13 -8.55 -8.33
N THR A 118 -23.28 -8.75 -8.97
CA THR A 118 -23.92 -7.70 -9.79
C THR A 118 -24.33 -6.52 -8.93
N ASP A 119 -24.99 -6.76 -7.79
CA ASP A 119 -25.38 -5.70 -6.85
C ASP A 119 -24.17 -4.88 -6.39
N PHE A 120 -23.03 -5.54 -6.11
CA PHE A 120 -21.82 -4.84 -5.68
C PHE A 120 -21.14 -4.06 -6.82
N HIS A 121 -21.14 -4.62 -8.04
CA HIS A 121 -20.65 -3.93 -9.23
C HIS A 121 -21.47 -2.66 -9.51
N ASP A 122 -22.80 -2.77 -9.49
CA ASP A 122 -23.71 -1.63 -9.65
C ASP A 122 -23.52 -0.61 -8.53
N LEU A 123 -23.27 -1.05 -7.29
CA LEU A 123 -22.93 -0.15 -6.18
C LEU A 123 -21.67 0.66 -6.49
N CYS A 124 -20.63 0.03 -7.03
CA CYS A 124 -19.39 0.73 -7.41
C CYS A 124 -19.64 1.74 -8.53
N LEU A 125 -20.41 1.38 -9.56
CA LEU A 125 -20.75 2.28 -10.67
C LEU A 125 -21.57 3.49 -10.21
N ARG A 126 -22.47 3.31 -9.23
CA ARG A 126 -23.25 4.39 -8.64
C ARG A 126 -22.44 5.26 -7.68
N ASN A 127 -21.35 4.75 -7.10
CA ASN A 127 -20.53 5.44 -6.12
C ASN A 127 -19.04 5.46 -6.52
N PRO A 128 -18.69 5.99 -7.71
CA PRO A 128 -17.35 5.79 -8.30
C PRO A 128 -16.23 6.49 -7.54
N VAL A 129 -16.53 7.52 -6.76
CA VAL A 129 -15.54 8.24 -5.94
C VAL A 129 -15.17 7.43 -4.70
N SER A 130 -16.15 6.80 -4.04
CA SER A 130 -15.94 6.03 -2.80
C SER A 130 -15.60 4.57 -3.05
N CYS A 131 -16.05 4.03 -4.18
CA CYS A 131 -15.82 2.65 -4.63
C CYS A 131 -15.24 2.63 -6.05
N PRO A 132 -14.07 3.26 -6.29
CA PRO A 132 -13.48 3.31 -7.62
C PRO A 132 -13.05 1.91 -8.04
N LEU A 133 -13.74 1.31 -9.02
CA LEU A 133 -13.43 -0.04 -9.46
C LEU A 133 -12.18 -0.02 -10.34
N LEU A 134 -11.18 -0.83 -9.99
CA LEU A 134 -9.94 -1.03 -10.76
C LEU A 134 -9.96 -2.36 -11.52
N GLY A 135 -10.58 -3.39 -10.96
CA GLY A 135 -10.67 -4.65 -11.65
C GLY A 135 -11.62 -5.62 -10.99
N LYS A 136 -11.92 -6.70 -11.70
CA LYS A 136 -12.81 -7.76 -11.24
C LYS A 136 -12.29 -9.10 -11.73
N THR A 137 -12.46 -10.18 -10.98
CA THR A 137 -12.18 -11.52 -11.50
C THR A 137 -13.05 -11.80 -12.74
N MET A 138 -12.51 -12.46 -13.76
CA MET A 138 -13.17 -12.61 -15.05
C MET A 138 -14.50 -13.38 -14.95
N THR A 139 -14.48 -14.50 -14.23
CA THR A 139 -15.65 -15.35 -14.00
C THR A 139 -15.75 -15.76 -12.53
N PRO A 140 -16.96 -16.09 -12.03
CA PRO A 140 -17.11 -16.68 -10.71
C PRO A 140 -16.22 -17.90 -10.50
N GLY A 141 -15.57 -17.94 -9.34
CA GLY A 141 -14.68 -19.03 -8.93
C GLY A 141 -13.26 -18.95 -9.48
N ASP A 142 -12.99 -18.09 -10.46
CA ASP A 142 -11.65 -17.89 -11.02
C ASP A 142 -10.80 -16.98 -10.11
N PRO A 143 -9.72 -17.49 -9.49
CA PRO A 143 -8.86 -16.70 -8.64
C PRO A 143 -7.65 -16.09 -9.37
N ILE A 144 -7.44 -16.45 -10.65
CA ILE A 144 -6.18 -16.20 -11.38
C ILE A 144 -6.33 -15.07 -12.39
N THR A 145 -7.51 -14.89 -12.99
CA THR A 145 -7.67 -13.87 -14.03
C THR A 145 -8.49 -12.67 -13.56
N VAL A 146 -7.95 -11.47 -13.84
CA VAL A 146 -8.56 -10.18 -13.52
C VAL A 146 -8.74 -9.39 -14.80
N GLN A 147 -9.92 -8.79 -14.95
CA GLN A 147 -10.20 -7.82 -15.99
C GLN A 147 -10.26 -6.40 -15.42
N PRO A 148 -9.75 -5.42 -16.17
CA PRO A 148 -9.00 -5.55 -17.42
C PRO A 148 -7.62 -6.18 -17.20
N ALA A 149 -7.12 -6.90 -18.20
CA ALA A 149 -5.83 -7.61 -18.16
C ALA A 149 -4.62 -6.69 -17.93
N GLY A 150 -4.78 -5.37 -18.08
CA GLY A 150 -3.76 -4.41 -17.70
C GLY A 150 -3.55 -4.30 -16.19
N CYS A 151 -4.57 -4.58 -15.38
CA CYS A 151 -4.51 -4.45 -13.92
C CYS A 151 -3.52 -5.46 -13.33
N ILE A 152 -3.53 -6.69 -13.86
CA ILE A 152 -2.60 -7.76 -13.52
C ILE A 152 -2.17 -8.47 -14.81
N GLN A 153 -0.88 -8.44 -15.09
CA GLN A 153 -0.26 -8.99 -16.29
C GLN A 153 0.50 -10.29 -16.02
N SER A 154 0.88 -10.54 -14.76
CA SER A 154 1.61 -11.76 -14.38
C SER A 154 0.70 -12.99 -14.46
N PRO A 155 1.07 -14.04 -15.22
CA PRO A 155 0.21 -15.20 -15.45
C PRO A 155 0.09 -16.12 -14.22
N ASP A 156 0.98 -15.97 -13.24
CA ASP A 156 0.99 -16.73 -12.00
C ASP A 156 0.22 -16.04 -10.87
N PHE A 157 -0.53 -14.96 -11.14
CA PHE A 157 -1.33 -14.26 -10.14
C PHE A 157 -2.35 -15.18 -9.47
N ASP A 158 -2.53 -15.01 -8.17
CA ASP A 158 -3.62 -15.66 -7.44
C ASP A 158 -4.17 -14.73 -6.36
N ILE A 159 -5.42 -14.29 -6.54
CA ILE A 159 -6.08 -13.36 -5.61
C ILE A 159 -6.22 -13.93 -4.19
N ARG A 160 -6.11 -15.24 -4.02
CA ARG A 160 -6.23 -15.94 -2.73
C ARG A 160 -4.95 -15.91 -1.90
N THR A 161 -3.81 -15.57 -2.49
CA THR A 161 -2.51 -15.57 -1.81
C THR A 161 -1.68 -14.30 -2.00
N ASP A 162 -2.00 -13.46 -2.99
CA ASP A 162 -1.13 -12.35 -3.38
C ASP A 162 -1.38 -11.05 -2.59
N PHE A 163 -2.14 -11.14 -1.50
CA PHE A 163 -2.24 -10.11 -0.47
C PHE A 163 -1.52 -10.59 0.80
N PRO A 164 -0.88 -9.71 1.58
CA PRO A 164 -0.18 -10.16 2.79
C PRO A 164 -1.13 -10.68 3.89
N GLN A 165 -2.35 -10.15 3.98
CA GLN A 165 -3.38 -10.62 4.93
C GLN A 165 -4.79 -10.27 4.46
N TYR A 166 -5.72 -11.17 4.78
CA TYR A 166 -7.15 -11.09 4.48
C TYR A 166 -7.97 -11.04 5.76
N ARG A 167 -9.13 -10.39 5.70
CA ARG A 167 -10.20 -10.45 6.69
C ARG A 167 -11.38 -11.25 6.15
N ILE A 168 -11.94 -12.11 6.99
CA ILE A 168 -13.14 -12.89 6.69
C ILE A 168 -14.32 -12.30 7.41
N TYR A 169 -15.44 -12.19 6.70
CA TYR A 169 -16.71 -11.71 7.23
C TYR A 169 -17.81 -12.74 7.01
N LEU A 170 -18.67 -12.89 8.00
CA LEU A 170 -19.90 -13.65 7.91
C LEU A 170 -21.05 -12.74 8.35
N LYS A 171 -22.07 -12.59 7.49
CA LYS A 171 -23.25 -11.76 7.77
C LYS A 171 -22.89 -10.31 8.16
N GLY A 172 -21.92 -9.74 7.46
CA GLY A 172 -21.41 -8.39 7.70
C GLY A 172 -20.62 -8.21 9.00
N LYS A 173 -20.23 -9.29 9.68
CA LYS A 173 -19.40 -9.22 10.89
C LYS A 173 -18.05 -9.84 10.65
N TYR A 174 -17.00 -9.18 11.12
CA TYR A 174 -15.64 -9.73 11.13
C TYR A 174 -15.61 -11.04 11.90
N LEU A 175 -14.99 -12.06 11.31
CA LEU A 175 -14.84 -13.40 11.89
C LEU A 175 -13.40 -13.62 12.33
N GLU A 176 -12.46 -13.54 11.38
CA GLU A 176 -11.04 -13.78 11.61
C GLU A 176 -10.19 -13.18 10.49
N SER A 177 -8.87 -13.18 10.69
CA SER A 177 -7.90 -12.80 9.66
C SER A 177 -7.07 -14.00 9.25
N ARG A 178 -6.75 -14.10 7.95
CA ARG A 178 -5.97 -15.19 7.37
C ARG A 178 -4.89 -14.68 6.44
N LYS A 179 -3.88 -15.51 6.19
CA LYS A 179 -2.79 -15.20 5.25
C LYS A 179 -3.09 -15.65 3.81
N ASP A 180 -4.05 -16.55 3.65
CA ASP A 180 -4.56 -16.99 2.37
C ASP A 180 -6.05 -17.37 2.48
N LEU A 181 -6.66 -17.61 1.33
CA LEU A 181 -8.07 -18.01 1.20
C LEU A 181 -8.24 -19.40 0.57
N LEU A 182 -7.20 -20.23 0.52
CA LEU A 182 -7.20 -21.44 -0.32
C LEU A 182 -8.27 -22.46 0.07
N ASP A 183 -8.53 -22.62 1.37
CA ASP A 183 -9.48 -23.58 1.93
C ASP A 183 -10.92 -23.06 2.03
N VAL A 184 -11.11 -21.74 2.03
CA VAL A 184 -12.42 -21.08 2.12
C VAL A 184 -12.95 -20.55 0.78
N TRP A 185 -12.09 -20.47 -0.24
CA TRP A 185 -12.50 -20.11 -1.60
C TRP A 185 -13.41 -21.18 -2.20
N THR A 186 -14.35 -20.73 -3.04
CA THR A 186 -15.34 -21.61 -3.70
C THR A 186 -15.53 -21.17 -5.14
N SER A 187 -16.15 -22.03 -5.94
CA SER A 187 -16.51 -21.74 -7.34
C SER A 187 -17.53 -20.61 -7.51
N SER A 188 -18.09 -20.08 -6.41
CA SER A 188 -19.04 -18.98 -6.45
C SER A 188 -18.44 -17.64 -6.05
N HIS A 189 -17.15 -17.53 -5.72
CA HIS A 189 -16.57 -16.24 -5.32
C HIS A 189 -16.23 -15.35 -6.51
N VAL A 190 -16.46 -14.05 -6.36
CA VAL A 190 -16.06 -13.01 -7.32
C VAL A 190 -15.26 -11.96 -6.57
N GLY A 191 -14.05 -11.67 -7.05
CA GLY A 191 -13.17 -10.67 -6.48
C GLY A 191 -13.29 -9.32 -7.20
N PHE A 192 -13.22 -8.24 -6.43
CA PHE A 192 -13.22 -6.86 -6.89
C PHE A 192 -11.98 -6.16 -6.32
N LEU A 193 -11.22 -5.55 -7.23
CA LEU A 193 -10.09 -4.68 -6.92
C LEU A 193 -10.57 -3.23 -6.97
N ILE A 194 -10.36 -2.50 -5.89
CA ILE A 194 -10.92 -1.17 -5.67
C ILE A 194 -9.75 -0.21 -5.45
N GLY A 195 -9.81 0.98 -6.04
CA GLY A 195 -8.76 1.98 -5.95
C GLY A 195 -8.44 2.36 -4.51
N CYS A 196 -7.18 2.68 -4.27
CA CYS A 196 -6.64 3.07 -2.97
C CYS A 196 -6.00 4.46 -3.02
N SER A 197 -6.13 5.20 -1.93
CA SER A 197 -5.60 6.55 -1.78
C SER A 197 -4.07 6.63 -1.77
N PHE A 198 -3.35 5.53 -1.49
CA PHE A 198 -1.88 5.53 -1.44
C PHE A 198 -1.25 6.07 -2.73
N SER A 199 -1.89 5.83 -3.87
CA SER A 199 -1.41 6.28 -5.17
C SER A 199 -1.26 7.81 -5.26
N PHE A 200 -2.12 8.59 -4.61
CA PHE A 200 -2.01 10.05 -4.62
C PHE A 200 -1.13 10.59 -3.48
N GLU A 201 -0.86 9.80 -2.43
CA GLU A 201 -0.02 10.24 -1.32
C GLU A 201 1.45 10.38 -1.73
N ASP A 202 1.92 9.52 -2.63
CA ASP A 202 3.24 9.65 -3.26
C ASP A 202 3.34 10.95 -4.06
N ALA A 203 2.28 11.31 -4.80
CA ALA A 203 2.21 12.54 -5.57
C ALA A 203 2.19 13.80 -4.68
N LEU A 204 1.43 13.74 -3.57
CA LEU A 204 1.43 14.79 -2.55
C LEU A 204 2.83 14.96 -1.93
N THR A 205 3.49 13.86 -1.59
CA THR A 205 4.86 13.88 -1.06
C THR A 205 5.84 14.49 -2.05
N ALA A 206 5.79 14.08 -3.32
CA ALA A 206 6.62 14.64 -4.39
C ALA A 206 6.37 16.15 -4.62
N ALA A 207 5.14 16.62 -4.36
CA ALA A 207 4.79 18.04 -4.39
C ALA A 207 5.20 18.82 -3.12
N GLY A 208 5.82 18.17 -2.12
CA GLY A 208 6.16 18.80 -0.84
C GLY A 208 4.96 18.97 0.10
N LEU A 209 3.87 18.24 -0.14
CA LEU A 209 2.64 18.20 0.65
C LEU A 209 2.50 16.85 1.35
N GLN A 210 3.61 16.31 1.89
CA GLN A 210 3.62 14.98 2.48
C GLN A 210 2.56 14.82 3.58
N PRO A 211 1.67 13.81 3.50
CA PRO A 211 0.66 13.59 4.51
C PRO A 211 1.22 13.41 5.93
N ARG A 212 0.50 13.95 6.92
CA ARG A 212 0.94 13.93 8.33
C ARG A 212 1.21 12.53 8.86
N HIS A 213 0.31 11.57 8.59
CA HIS A 213 0.41 10.20 9.10
C HIS A 213 1.68 9.50 8.63
N GLN A 214 2.15 9.80 7.40
CA GLN A 214 3.41 9.28 6.90
C GLN A 214 4.60 9.85 7.67
N ARG A 215 4.59 11.15 7.97
CA ARG A 215 5.65 11.81 8.76
C ARG A 215 5.70 11.32 10.20
N THR A 216 4.55 10.95 10.77
CA THR A 216 4.44 10.47 12.16
C THR A 216 4.47 8.96 12.29
N GLY A 217 4.47 8.21 11.19
CA GLY A 217 4.43 6.74 11.20
C GLY A 217 3.13 6.17 11.77
N THR A 218 2.01 6.89 11.61
CA THR A 218 0.69 6.48 12.11
C THR A 218 -0.24 6.06 10.97
N ILE A 219 -1.37 5.45 11.30
CA ILE A 219 -2.42 5.11 10.34
C ILE A 219 -3.30 6.34 10.10
N VAL A 220 -3.64 6.61 8.84
CA VAL A 220 -4.53 7.72 8.46
C VAL A 220 -5.87 7.66 9.21
N ALA A 221 -6.34 8.81 9.70
CA ALA A 221 -7.63 8.92 10.35
C ALA A 221 -8.78 8.77 9.33
N MET A 222 -9.76 7.93 9.65
CA MET A 222 -10.94 7.71 8.82
C MET A 222 -12.22 7.83 9.63
N TYR A 223 -13.27 8.38 9.01
CA TYR A 223 -14.53 8.69 9.66
C TYR A 223 -15.71 8.22 8.80
N ARG A 224 -16.74 7.71 9.46
CA ARG A 224 -18.05 7.46 8.88
C ARG A 224 -18.74 8.81 8.70
N SER A 225 -18.89 9.23 7.45
CA SER A 225 -19.61 10.46 7.15
C SER A 225 -21.13 10.24 7.16
N ASN A 226 -21.88 11.34 7.19
CA ASN A 226 -23.32 11.33 6.96
C ASN A 226 -23.72 11.27 5.47
N ILE A 227 -22.76 11.12 4.53
CA ILE A 227 -23.06 11.01 3.10
C ILE A 227 -23.56 9.58 2.81
N PRO A 228 -24.83 9.39 2.44
CA PRO A 228 -25.34 8.06 2.12
C PRO A 228 -24.76 7.56 0.79
N LEU A 229 -24.50 6.26 0.70
CA LEU A 229 -24.23 5.63 -0.58
C LEU A 229 -25.49 5.56 -1.41
N LEU A 230 -25.36 5.76 -2.72
CA LEU A 230 -26.41 5.44 -3.66
C LEU A 230 -26.58 3.91 -3.70
N PRO A 231 -27.72 3.37 -3.25
CA PRO A 231 -27.86 1.93 -3.00
C PRO A 231 -27.84 1.10 -4.29
N ALA A 232 -27.51 -0.18 -4.23
CA ALA A 232 -27.68 -1.09 -5.36
C ALA A 232 -28.00 -2.51 -4.86
N GLY A 233 -29.11 -3.07 -5.34
CA GLY A 233 -29.61 -4.37 -4.91
C GLY A 233 -29.67 -4.53 -3.39
N ILE A 234 -28.97 -5.52 -2.84
CA ILE A 234 -28.92 -5.76 -1.38
C ILE A 234 -28.08 -4.74 -0.60
N PHE A 235 -27.22 -3.95 -1.26
CA PHE A 235 -26.36 -2.97 -0.62
C PHE A 235 -27.12 -1.67 -0.41
N THR A 236 -27.74 -1.55 0.77
CA THR A 236 -28.49 -0.36 1.18
C THR A 236 -28.16 0.02 2.62
N GLY A 237 -28.29 1.31 2.96
CA GLY A 237 -28.04 1.84 4.31
C GLY A 237 -26.56 2.09 4.64
N GLY A 238 -25.66 1.88 3.67
CA GLY A 238 -24.25 2.22 3.80
C GLY A 238 -24.00 3.72 3.65
N HIS A 239 -22.90 4.18 4.25
CA HIS A 239 -22.44 5.57 4.16
C HIS A 239 -21.01 5.61 3.62
N CYS A 240 -20.64 6.72 2.99
CA CYS A 240 -19.28 6.98 2.55
C CYS A 240 -18.36 7.11 3.76
N VAL A 241 -17.22 6.42 3.74
CA VAL A 241 -16.12 6.64 4.68
C VAL A 241 -15.17 7.64 4.05
N VAL A 242 -14.73 8.61 4.84
CA VAL A 242 -13.72 9.58 4.43
C VAL A 242 -12.43 9.42 5.22
N SER A 243 -11.29 9.56 4.55
CA SER A 243 -9.97 9.68 5.18
C SER A 243 -9.60 11.15 5.31
N MET A 244 -8.89 11.52 6.38
CA MET A 244 -8.56 12.91 6.69
C MET A 244 -7.06 13.12 6.80
N ARG A 245 -6.58 14.22 6.20
CA ARG A 245 -5.19 14.70 6.34
C ARG A 245 -5.23 16.20 6.65
N PRO A 246 -4.43 16.70 7.62
CA PRO A 246 -4.37 18.12 7.92
C PRO A 246 -3.46 18.85 6.91
N TYR A 247 -3.88 20.04 6.47
CA TYR A 247 -3.12 20.94 5.61
C TYR A 247 -3.38 22.39 5.99
N ARG A 248 -2.51 23.32 5.58
CA ARG A 248 -2.82 24.75 5.73
C ARG A 248 -3.91 25.17 4.72
N PRO A 249 -4.80 26.12 5.06
CA PRO A 249 -5.85 26.59 4.15
C PRO A 249 -5.33 27.03 2.79
N GLU A 250 -4.18 27.69 2.73
CA GLU A 250 -3.52 28.14 1.51
C GLU A 250 -2.96 27.00 0.63
N GLU A 251 -2.77 25.80 1.19
CA GLU A 251 -2.28 24.63 0.46
C GLU A 251 -3.41 23.84 -0.19
N VAL A 252 -4.67 24.04 0.23
CA VAL A 252 -5.81 23.21 -0.17
C VAL A 252 -5.99 23.16 -1.69
N GLU A 253 -5.87 24.28 -2.41
CA GLU A 253 -6.03 24.24 -3.87
C GLU A 253 -4.90 23.44 -4.53
N ARG A 254 -3.66 23.56 -4.04
CA ARG A 254 -2.54 22.78 -4.55
C ARG A 254 -2.71 21.28 -4.26
N VAL A 255 -3.22 20.94 -3.07
CA VAL A 255 -3.62 19.57 -2.71
C VAL A 255 -4.66 19.03 -3.70
N ARG A 256 -5.67 19.83 -4.05
CA ARG A 256 -6.68 19.47 -5.04
C ARG A 256 -6.05 19.27 -6.42
N GLU A 257 -5.25 20.21 -6.91
CA GLU A 257 -4.58 20.12 -8.21
C GLU A 257 -3.73 18.85 -8.35
N VAL A 258 -2.97 18.49 -7.30
CA VAL A 258 -2.12 17.29 -7.29
C VAL A 258 -2.94 16.00 -7.30
N THR A 259 -4.07 15.98 -6.58
CA THR A 259 -4.89 14.77 -6.41
C THR A 259 -6.00 14.60 -7.44
N ARG A 260 -6.42 15.68 -8.12
CA ARG A 260 -7.49 15.68 -9.13
C ARG A 260 -7.28 14.69 -10.28
N PRO A 261 -6.07 14.46 -10.82
CA PRO A 261 -5.86 13.45 -11.87
C PRO A 261 -6.14 12.01 -11.41
N TYR A 262 -6.17 11.75 -10.10
CA TYR A 262 -6.33 10.42 -9.52
C TYR A 262 -7.80 10.00 -9.35
N LEU A 263 -8.70 10.39 -10.27
CA LEU A 263 -10.14 10.12 -10.19
C LEU A 263 -10.46 8.62 -10.01
N SER A 264 -9.71 7.75 -10.70
CA SER A 264 -9.87 6.29 -10.59
C SER A 264 -9.32 5.70 -9.29
N THR A 265 -8.83 6.54 -8.36
CA THR A 265 -8.42 6.18 -7.00
C THR A 265 -8.82 7.28 -6.00
N HIS A 266 -10.10 7.69 -6.04
CA HIS A 266 -10.76 8.71 -5.21
C HIS A 266 -10.65 10.17 -5.66
N GLY A 267 -9.55 10.56 -6.31
CA GLY A 267 -9.39 11.92 -6.87
C GLY A 267 -9.16 13.02 -5.83
N GLU A 268 -9.71 14.20 -6.10
CA GLU A 268 -9.56 15.37 -5.22
C GLU A 268 -10.41 15.27 -3.93
N PRO A 269 -10.10 16.05 -2.87
CA PRO A 269 -10.89 16.12 -1.66
C PRO A 269 -12.39 16.29 -1.89
N VAL A 270 -13.20 15.57 -1.11
CA VAL A 270 -14.68 15.69 -1.09
C VAL A 270 -15.16 16.81 -0.15
N ALA A 271 -14.35 17.19 0.83
CA ALA A 271 -14.60 18.33 1.71
C ALA A 271 -13.30 18.79 2.38
N TRP A 272 -13.29 20.01 2.92
CA TRP A 272 -12.18 20.56 3.69
C TRP A 272 -12.64 21.65 4.64
N GLY A 273 -11.78 22.00 5.59
CA GLY A 273 -12.09 22.99 6.60
C GLY A 273 -12.96 22.43 7.73
N TRP A 274 -13.06 23.20 8.81
CA TRP A 274 -13.90 22.86 9.96
C TRP A 274 -15.39 22.84 9.59
N GLU A 275 -15.83 23.69 8.66
CA GLU A 275 -17.20 23.64 8.13
C GLU A 275 -17.43 22.39 7.26
N GLY A 276 -16.45 21.97 6.46
CA GLY A 276 -16.52 20.70 5.72
C GLY A 276 -16.62 19.49 6.65
N ALA A 277 -15.87 19.48 7.75
CA ALA A 277 -15.99 18.44 8.78
C ALA A 277 -17.42 18.36 9.35
N LYS A 278 -18.02 19.51 9.69
CA LYS A 278 -19.41 19.58 10.18
C LYS A 278 -20.41 19.10 9.12
N GLN A 279 -20.24 19.48 7.86
CA GLN A 279 -21.11 19.03 6.76
C GLN A 279 -21.09 17.52 6.59
N LEU A 280 -19.91 16.90 6.79
CA LEU A 280 -19.74 15.44 6.80
C LEU A 280 -20.27 14.75 8.08
N GLY A 281 -20.75 15.51 9.07
CA GLY A 281 -21.20 14.98 10.36
C GLY A 281 -20.07 14.65 11.35
N ILE A 282 -18.85 15.10 11.08
CA ILE A 282 -17.66 14.82 11.91
C ILE A 282 -17.51 15.94 12.95
N THR A 283 -17.95 15.67 14.17
CA THR A 283 -17.90 16.63 15.29
C THR A 283 -16.66 16.47 16.17
N GLU A 284 -16.09 15.26 16.25
CA GLU A 284 -14.93 14.94 17.08
C GLU A 284 -13.75 14.45 16.23
N ILE A 285 -12.97 15.39 15.67
CA ILE A 285 -11.85 15.05 14.78
C ILE A 285 -10.78 14.17 15.46
N ASN A 286 -10.65 14.23 16.78
CA ASN A 286 -9.66 13.44 17.52
C ASN A 286 -10.14 12.01 17.85
N LYS A 287 -11.33 11.60 17.42
CA LYS A 287 -11.86 10.25 17.59
C LYS A 287 -12.26 9.66 16.23
N PRO A 288 -11.30 9.22 15.43
CA PRO A 288 -11.62 8.56 14.16
C PRO A 288 -12.34 7.23 14.41
N ASP A 289 -13.23 6.86 13.51
CA ASP A 289 -13.89 5.55 13.52
C ASP A 289 -12.89 4.43 13.18
N PHE A 290 -11.87 4.75 12.36
CA PHE A 290 -10.78 3.83 12.01
C PHE A 290 -9.44 4.58 11.90
N GLY A 291 -8.35 3.88 12.18
CA GLY A 291 -7.00 4.45 12.16
C GLY A 291 -6.69 5.25 13.42
N GLU A 292 -5.77 6.21 13.31
CA GLU A 292 -5.24 6.94 14.47
C GLU A 292 -5.49 8.46 14.35
N PRO A 293 -5.77 9.15 15.47
CA PRO A 293 -5.90 10.61 15.49
C PRO A 293 -4.65 11.29 14.93
N GLN A 294 -4.85 12.34 14.13
CA GLN A 294 -3.75 13.08 13.51
C GLN A 294 -3.41 14.34 14.31
N VAL A 295 -2.12 14.65 14.39
CA VAL A 295 -1.65 15.88 15.02
C VAL A 295 -1.82 17.05 14.06
N PHE A 296 -2.50 18.10 14.52
CA PHE A 296 -2.63 19.37 13.80
C PHE A 296 -1.54 20.35 14.24
N GLU A 297 -0.86 20.96 13.28
CA GLU A 297 -0.06 22.16 13.51
C GLU A 297 -0.95 23.42 13.53
N LYS A 298 -0.41 24.49 14.11
CA LYS A 298 -1.14 25.76 14.26
C LYS A 298 -1.59 26.27 12.88
N GLY A 299 -2.90 26.45 12.74
CA GLY A 299 -3.51 27.01 11.53
C GLY A 299 -3.89 25.98 10.48
N GLU A 300 -3.58 24.69 10.67
CA GLU A 300 -4.04 23.63 9.78
C GLU A 300 -5.56 23.39 9.88
N VAL A 301 -6.13 22.89 8.80
CA VAL A 301 -7.53 22.50 8.66
C VAL A 301 -7.64 21.05 8.16
N PRO A 302 -8.71 20.32 8.50
CA PRO A 302 -8.89 18.97 8.01
C PRO A 302 -9.28 18.99 6.52
N VAL A 303 -8.70 18.09 5.74
CA VAL A 303 -9.06 17.86 4.33
C VAL A 303 -9.44 16.39 4.18
N PHE A 304 -10.57 16.13 3.52
CA PHE A 304 -11.23 14.82 3.50
C PHE A 304 -11.30 14.25 2.09
N TRP A 305 -10.96 12.97 1.93
CA TRP A 305 -11.13 12.20 0.69
C TRP A 305 -12.05 11.02 0.93
N ALA A 306 -12.82 10.61 -0.07
CA ALA A 306 -13.46 9.30 -0.01
C ALA A 306 -12.41 8.19 0.18
N CYS A 307 -12.79 7.13 0.90
CA CYS A 307 -11.86 6.08 1.29
C CYS A 307 -12.35 4.71 0.82
N GLY A 308 -11.41 3.87 0.36
CA GLY A 308 -11.64 2.49 -0.08
C GLY A 308 -12.06 1.50 1.02
N VAL A 309 -12.29 1.97 2.25
CA VAL A 309 -12.99 1.23 3.32
C VAL A 309 -14.52 1.30 3.16
N THR A 310 -15.03 2.23 2.33
CA THR A 310 -16.48 2.36 2.04
C THR A 310 -17.15 1.05 1.60
N PRO A 311 -16.56 0.23 0.70
CA PRO A 311 -17.06 -1.11 0.38
C PRO A 311 -17.29 -2.02 1.60
N GLN A 312 -16.41 -1.98 2.60
CA GLN A 312 -16.57 -2.76 3.81
C GLN A 312 -17.78 -2.29 4.61
N MET A 313 -18.04 -0.98 4.67
CA MET A 313 -19.27 -0.46 5.29
C MET A 313 -20.54 -0.87 4.56
N ALA A 314 -20.50 -0.97 3.23
CA ALA A 314 -21.63 -1.50 2.46
C ALA A 314 -21.91 -2.97 2.81
N VAL A 315 -20.87 -3.78 3.02
CA VAL A 315 -20.98 -5.18 3.46
C VAL A 315 -21.52 -5.29 4.88
N GLU A 316 -21.00 -4.49 5.82
CA GLU A 316 -21.49 -4.44 7.20
C GLU A 316 -22.99 -4.05 7.24
N ALA A 317 -23.38 -3.03 6.47
CA ALA A 317 -24.76 -2.59 6.39
C ALA A 317 -25.67 -3.63 5.71
N ALA A 318 -25.17 -4.35 4.70
CA ALA A 318 -25.91 -5.43 4.07
C ALA A 318 -26.15 -6.60 5.04
N GLY A 319 -25.16 -6.93 5.88
CA GLY A 319 -25.32 -7.83 7.02
C GLY A 319 -25.81 -9.23 6.62
N ASP A 320 -26.86 -9.70 7.30
CA ASP A 320 -27.50 -11.01 7.05
C ASP A 320 -28.07 -11.17 5.62
N ARG A 321 -28.22 -10.09 4.85
CA ARG A 321 -28.65 -10.17 3.44
C ARG A 321 -27.60 -10.82 2.56
N ILE A 322 -26.32 -10.74 2.96
CA ILE A 322 -25.23 -11.44 2.28
C ILE A 322 -25.21 -12.89 2.76
N LYS A 323 -25.68 -13.79 1.91
CA LYS A 323 -25.53 -15.24 2.08
C LYS A 323 -24.11 -15.68 1.67
N GLY A 324 -23.35 -16.24 2.61
CA GLY A 324 -22.00 -16.77 2.38
C GLY A 324 -20.91 -15.95 3.08
N LEU A 325 -19.66 -16.37 2.88
CA LEU A 325 -18.49 -15.63 3.37
C LEU A 325 -18.17 -14.48 2.44
N VAL A 326 -17.67 -13.39 3.00
CA VAL A 326 -17.09 -12.26 2.28
C VAL A 326 -15.67 -12.09 2.74
N PHE A 327 -14.77 -11.73 1.84
CA PHE A 327 -13.37 -11.50 2.16
C PHE A 327 -12.98 -10.07 1.79
N SER A 328 -12.11 -9.46 2.57
CA SER A 328 -11.39 -8.25 2.19
C SER A 328 -9.90 -8.42 2.51
N HIS A 329 -9.10 -7.44 2.12
CA HIS A 329 -7.76 -7.29 2.65
C HIS A 329 -7.80 -6.73 4.09
N GLU A 330 -6.76 -7.00 4.87
CA GLU A 330 -6.48 -6.28 6.12
C GLU A 330 -6.00 -4.85 5.78
N PRO A 331 -6.45 -3.79 6.49
CA PRO A 331 -5.92 -2.45 6.32
C PRO A 331 -4.39 -2.40 6.29
N GLY A 332 -3.82 -1.74 5.28
CA GLY A 332 -2.37 -1.68 5.07
C GLY A 332 -1.77 -2.90 4.35
N HIS A 333 -2.57 -3.91 4.00
CA HIS A 333 -2.14 -5.14 3.34
C HIS A 333 -2.79 -5.23 1.94
N MET A 334 -2.57 -4.23 1.10
CA MET A 334 -3.22 -4.13 -0.22
C MET A 334 -2.51 -4.98 -1.28
N LEU A 335 -3.14 -5.12 -2.45
CA LEU A 335 -2.50 -5.70 -3.62
C LEU A 335 -1.71 -4.64 -4.38
N VAL A 336 -0.47 -4.96 -4.74
CA VAL A 336 0.30 -4.17 -5.71
C VAL A 336 -0.08 -4.61 -7.13
N THR A 337 -0.66 -3.70 -7.90
CA THR A 337 -1.11 -3.96 -9.28
C THR A 337 0.03 -3.70 -10.28
N ASP A 338 -0.18 -4.07 -11.55
CA ASP A 338 0.74 -3.73 -12.64
C ASP A 338 0.40 -2.38 -13.30
N TRP A 339 -0.63 -1.69 -12.80
CA TRP A 339 -0.93 -0.32 -13.20
C TRP A 339 -0.08 0.70 -12.47
N THR A 340 0.13 1.81 -13.15
CA THR A 340 0.84 2.98 -12.65
C THR A 340 -0.06 4.21 -12.77
N ALA A 341 0.35 5.34 -12.18
CA ALA A 341 -0.37 6.61 -12.35
C ALA A 341 -0.60 6.98 -13.83
N ALA A 342 0.34 6.64 -14.72
CA ALA A 342 0.20 6.86 -16.17
C ALA A 342 -0.90 6.00 -16.84
N ASN A 343 -1.47 5.03 -16.14
CA ASN A 343 -2.57 4.19 -16.63
C ASN A 343 -3.95 4.68 -16.17
N LEU A 344 -4.02 5.68 -15.29
CA LEU A 344 -5.29 6.23 -14.78
C LEU A 344 -6.16 6.81 -15.91
N ASP A 345 -5.57 7.44 -16.92
CA ASP A 345 -6.32 7.96 -18.09
C ASP A 345 -7.01 6.86 -18.92
N LYS A 346 -6.52 5.62 -18.80
CA LYS A 346 -7.08 4.43 -19.45
C LYS A 346 -8.21 3.80 -18.63
N LEU A 347 -8.45 4.25 -17.39
CA LEU A 347 -9.47 3.74 -16.47
C LEU A 347 -10.80 4.49 -16.56
N ARG A 348 -11.19 4.91 -17.78
CA ARG A 348 -12.43 5.66 -17.98
C ARG A 348 -13.64 4.83 -17.53
N PRO A 349 -14.69 5.47 -16.96
CA PRO A 349 -15.91 4.78 -16.56
C PRO A 349 -16.47 3.90 -17.69
N GLY A 350 -16.82 2.65 -17.37
CA GLY A 350 -17.44 1.68 -18.30
C GLY A 350 -16.50 0.61 -18.88
N ILE A 351 -15.24 0.54 -18.45
CA ILE A 351 -14.27 -0.48 -18.90
C ILE A 351 -14.35 -1.78 -18.06
N ILE A 352 -14.97 -1.73 -16.88
CA ILE A 352 -14.96 -2.82 -15.87
C ILE A 352 -16.37 -3.21 -15.47
#